data_AF-A0A7J3X943-F1
#
_entry.id   AF-A0A7J3X943-F1
#
_cell.length_a   1.000
_cell.length_b   1.000
_cell.length_c   1.000
_cell.angle_alpha   90.00
_cell.angle_beta   90.00
_cell.angle_gamma   90.00
#
_symmetry.space_group_name_H-M   'P 1'
#
loop_
_entity.id
_entity.type
_entity.pdbx_description
1 polymer ?
#
loop_
_entity_poly.entity_id
_entity_poly.type
_entity_poly.pdbx_seq_one_letter_code
_entity_poly.pdbx_strand_id
1 'polypeptide(L)' 'MLLREHLFRLYRSIGEQHHVRRALDVGTGAGENLRALTSAIPEAVVCAVDIDLGSLRGVS' A
#
# COMPACT_ATOMS: atom_id res chain seq x y z
N MET A 1 -15.32 -7.89 -1.88
CA MET A 1 -15.11 -7.24 -0.56
C MET A 1 -14.04 -7.95 0.29
N LEU A 2 -14.03 -9.30 0.35
CA LEU A 2 -13.15 -10.08 1.24
C LEU A 2 -11.64 -9.95 1.01
N LEU A 3 -11.17 -9.79 -0.23
CA LEU A 3 -9.72 -9.79 -0.53
C LEU A 3 -9.01 -8.54 0.01
N ARG A 4 -9.62 -7.36 -0.13
CA ARG A 4 -9.06 -6.08 0.34
C ARG A 4 -8.91 -6.04 1.85
N GLU A 5 -9.92 -6.54 2.56
CA GLU A 5 -9.90 -6.57 4.02
C GLU A 5 -8.83 -7.54 4.55
N HIS A 6 -8.66 -8.70 3.90
CA HIS A 6 -7.55 -9.60 4.22
C HIS A 6 -6.19 -8.97 3.95
N LEU A 7 -6.03 -8.25 2.84
CA LEU A 7 -4.78 -7.57 2.50
C LEU A 7 -4.42 -6.50 3.54
N PHE A 8 -5.41 -5.69 3.95
CA PHE A 8 -5.25 -4.69 5.02
C PHE A 8 -4.79 -5.32 6.34
N ARG A 9 -5.46 -6.41 6.78
CA ARG A 9 -5.09 -7.11 8.02
C ARG A 9 -3.69 -7.69 7.95
N LEU A 10 -3.30 -8.23 6.79
CA LEU A 10 -1.95 -8.74 6.56
C LEU A 10 -0.91 -7.62 6.70
N TYR A 11 -1.10 -6.49 6.02
CA TYR A 11 -0.20 -5.34 6.12
C TYR A 11 -0.10 -4.83 7.55
N ARG A 12 -1.22 -4.75 8.27
CA ARG A 12 -1.24 -4.30 9.66
C ARG A 12 -0.42 -5.21 10.56
N SER A 13 -0.63 -6.53 10.46
CA SER A 13 0.11 -7.52 11.24
C SER A 13 1.62 -7.42 10.98
N ILE A 14 2.03 -7.33 9.71
CA ILE A 14 3.45 -7.21 9.34
C ILE A 14 4.04 -5.89 9.86
N GLY A 15 3.30 -4.78 9.72
CA GLY A 15 3.72 -3.46 10.19
C GLY A 15 3.98 -3.44 11.69
N GLU A 16 3.07 -4.01 12.48
CA GLU A 16 3.19 -4.09 13.94
C GLU A 16 4.31 -5.03 14.39
N GLN A 17 4.43 -6.21 13.76
CA GLN A 17 5.43 -7.22 14.15
C GLN A 17 6.87 -6.80 13.83
N HIS A 18 7.06 -6.02 12.76
CA HIS A 18 8.39 -5.71 12.23
C HIS A 18 8.75 -4.22 12.31
N HIS A 19 7.91 -3.37 12.89
CA HIS A 19 8.11 -1.92 12.97
C HIS A 19 8.46 -1.31 11.60
N VAL A 20 7.67 -1.67 10.60
CA VAL A 20 7.92 -1.27 9.20
C VAL A 20 7.83 0.25 9.09
N ARG A 21 8.93 0.88 8.66
CA ARG A 21 8.98 2.33 8.40
C ARG A 21 9.03 2.70 6.93
N ARG A 22 9.21 1.71 6.05
CA ARG A 22 9.31 1.90 4.61
C ARG A 22 8.65 0.73 3.90
N ALA A 23 7.85 1.02 2.90
CA ALA A 23 7.25 0.01 2.03
C ALA A 23 7.32 0.44 0.57
N LEU A 24 7.27 -0.54 -0.32
CA LEU A 24 7.28 -0.35 -1.77
C LEU A 24 6.07 -1.06 -2.35
N ASP A 25 5.25 -0.33 -3.11
CA ASP A 25 4.16 -0.88 -3.91
C ASP A 25 4.56 -0.87 -5.39
N VAL A 26 4.67 -2.05 -6.00
CA VAL A 26 5.16 -2.24 -7.38
C VAL A 26 4.00 -2.69 -8.27
N GLY A 27 3.76 -1.95 -9.35
CA GLY A 27 2.56 -2.12 -10.18
C GLY A 27 1.33 -1.60 -9.45
N THR A 28 1.42 -0.40 -8.86
CA THR A 28 0.37 0.17 -8.01
C THR A 28 -0.96 0.38 -8.74
N GLY A 29 -0.93 0.49 -10.08
CA GLY A 29 -2.06 0.78 -10.93
C GLY A 29 -2.78 2.05 -10.45
N ALA A 30 -4.09 1.93 -10.21
CA ALA A 30 -4.91 3.03 -9.69
C ALA A 30 -4.70 3.35 -8.19
N GLY A 31 -3.71 2.73 -7.54
CA GLY A 31 -3.34 2.98 -6.14
C GLY A 31 -4.32 2.40 -5.11
N GLU A 32 -5.10 1.39 -5.49
CA GLU A 32 -6.07 0.75 -4.58
C GLU A 32 -5.39 0.04 -3.41
N ASN A 33 -4.34 -0.73 -3.71
CA ASN A 33 -3.57 -1.46 -2.70
C ASN A 33 -2.67 -0.51 -1.92
N LEU A 34 -2.11 0.50 -2.58
CA LEU A 34 -1.39 1.59 -1.93
C LEU A 34 -2.21 2.19 -0.79
N ARG A 35 -3.46 2.59 -1.04
CA ARG A 35 -4.34 3.16 0.02
C ARG A 35 -4.55 2.21 1.20
N ALA A 36 -4.71 0.91 0.93
CA ALA A 36 -4.84 -0.09 1.99
C ALA A 36 -3.54 -0.23 2.80
N LEU A 37 -2.39 -0.20 2.13
CA LEU A 37 -1.07 -0.28 2.73
C LEU A 37 -0.74 0.94 3.60
N THR A 38 -0.93 2.17 3.10
CA THR A 38 -0.74 3.40 3.89
C THR A 38 -1.70 3.47 5.08
N SER A 39 -2.94 3.02 4.93
CA SER A 39 -3.89 2.99 6.05
C SER A 39 -3.53 1.96 7.10
N ALA A 40 -2.95 0.82 6.70
CA ALA A 40 -2.55 -0.24 7.63
C ALA A 40 -1.29 0.12 8.42
N ILE A 41 -0.35 0.87 7.82
CA ILE A 41 0.93 1.22 8.45
C ILE A 41 1.15 2.75 8.31
N PRO A 42 0.39 3.58 9.04
CA PRO A 42 0.38 5.04 8.85
C PRO A 42 1.73 5.71 9.13
N GLU A 43 2.62 5.07 9.91
CA GLU A 43 3.97 5.53 10.20
C GLU A 43 5.00 5.20 9.10
N ALA A 44 4.65 4.37 8.12
CA ALA A 44 5.55 3.98 7.05
C ALA A 44 5.54 4.99 5.90
N VAL A 45 6.74 5.31 5.39
CA VAL A 45 6.88 5.97 4.09
C VAL A 45 6.67 4.93 3.00
N VAL A 46 5.63 5.09 2.18
CA VAL A 46 5.33 4.18 1.08
C VAL A 46 5.73 4.82 -0.25
N CYS A 47 6.60 4.13 -0.98
CA CYS A 47 6.93 4.48 -2.36
C CYS A 47 6.06 3.63 -3.30
N ALA A 48 5.41 4.26 -4.28
CA ALA A 48 4.62 3.57 -5.28
C ALA A 48 5.29 3.70 -6.65
N VAL A 49 5.37 2.59 -7.38
CA VAL A 49 6.00 2.53 -8.70
C VAL A 49 5.05 1.83 -9.66
N ASP A 50 4.88 2.43 -10.83
CA ASP A 50 4.16 1.81 -11.95
C ASP A 50 4.91 2.07 -13.25
N ILE A 51 4.74 1.17 -14.22
CA ILE A 51 5.25 1.33 -15.57
C ILE A 51 4.40 2.30 -16.39
N ASP A 52 3.11 2.43 -16.05
CA ASP A 52 2.19 3.38 -16.67
C ASP A 52 2.05 4.64 -15.80
N LEU A 53 2.64 5.74 -16.25
CA LEU A 53 2.51 7.06 -15.62
C LEU A 53 1.05 7.55 -15.56
N GLY A 54 0.17 7.07 -16.46
CA GLY A 54 -1.25 7.40 -16.47
C GLY A 54 -1.99 6.88 -15.25
N SER A 55 -1.60 5.70 -14.75
CA SER A 55 -2.20 5.05 -13.58
C SER A 55 -2.02 5.85 -12.28
N LEU A 56 -0.90 6.58 -12.17
CA LEU A 56 -0.54 7.37 -10.99
C LEU A 56 -1.31 8.69 -10.87
N ARG A 57 -2.04 9.14 -11.92
CA ARG A 57 -2.75 10.43 -11.90
C ARG A 57 -3.90 10.49 -10.90
N GLY A 58 -4.43 9.35 -10.46
CA GLY A 58 -5.49 9.25 -9.44
C GLY A 58 -4.97 8.99 -8.02
N VAL A 59 -3.65 8.98 -7.85
CA VAL A 59 -2.95 8.60 -6.62
C VAL A 59 -2.44 9.88 -5.94
N SER A 60 -3.39 10.65 -5.38
CA SER A 60 -3.14 11.86 -4.58
C SER A 60 -3.90 11.79 -3.28
#